data_AF-A0A7X1DZX6-F1
#
_entry.id   AF-A0A7X1DZX6-F1
#
_cell.length_a   1.000
_cell.length_b   1.000
_cell.length_c   1.000
_cell.angle_alpha   90.00
_cell.angle_beta   90.00
_cell.angle_gamma   90.00
#
_symmetry.space_group_name_H-M   'P 1'
#
loop_
_entity.id
_entity.type
_entity.pdbx_description
1 polymer ?
#
loop_
_entity_poly.entity_id
_entity_poly.type
_entity_poly.pdbx_seq_one_letter_code
_entity_poly.pdbx_strand_id
1 'polypeptide(L)'
;MKPTLSTAANGHLKFNLNECPDDYWLSLAEDLVKHEGFKRVGSPVFGFDETIHQGFTCAQFSLAAGWDTWFGHYLLSESAAADVFLQALFHQLSV
;
A
#
# COMPACT_ATOMS: atom_id res chain seq x y z
N MET A 1 -8.60 10.46 -8.71
CA MET A 1 -7.22 10.57 -9.25
C MET A 1 -6.61 9.19 -9.54
N LYS A 2 -5.44 9.11 -10.21
CA LYS A 2 -4.63 7.87 -10.36
C LYS A 2 -3.67 7.71 -9.17
N PRO A 3 -3.20 6.49 -8.84
CA PRO A 3 -2.15 6.30 -7.84
C PRO A 3 -0.88 7.08 -8.17
N THR A 4 -0.05 7.35 -7.16
CA THR A 4 1.25 8.04 -7.32
C THR A 4 2.32 7.40 -6.44
N LEU A 5 3.58 7.56 -6.83
CA LEU A 5 4.74 7.11 -6.06
C LEU A 5 5.50 8.33 -5.52
N SER A 6 5.85 8.31 -4.24
CA SER A 6 6.57 9.40 -3.57
C SER A 6 7.60 8.84 -2.59
N THR A 7 8.54 9.66 -2.15
CA THR A 7 9.50 9.29 -1.10
C THR A 7 9.00 9.80 0.24
N ALA A 8 8.85 8.91 1.22
CA ALA A 8 8.49 9.26 2.59
C ALA A 8 9.69 9.80 3.37
N ALA A 9 9.43 10.38 4.55
CA ALA A 9 10.48 10.96 5.41
C ALA A 9 11.52 9.93 5.90
N ASN A 10 11.17 8.64 5.90
CA ASN A 10 12.09 7.53 6.22
C ASN A 10 13.03 7.18 5.05
N GLY A 11 12.97 7.90 3.92
CA GLY A 11 13.79 7.66 2.74
C GLY A 11 13.30 6.54 1.82
N HIS A 12 12.21 5.86 2.17
CA HIS A 12 11.62 4.77 1.39
C HIS A 12 10.41 5.23 0.58
N LEU A 13 9.98 4.37 -0.34
CA LEU A 13 8.86 4.67 -1.22
C LEU A 13 7.51 4.51 -0.51
N LYS A 14 6.61 5.44 -0.83
CA LYS A 14 5.20 5.43 -0.47
C LYS A 14 4.37 5.42 -1.74
N PHE A 15 3.57 4.37 -1.90
CA PHE A 15 2.60 4.22 -2.98
C PHE A 15 1.25 4.75 -2.48
N ASN A 16 0.86 5.91 -3.00
CA ASN A 16 -0.36 6.61 -2.61
C ASN A 16 -1.49 6.26 -3.59
N LEU A 17 -2.63 5.79 -3.08
CA LEU A 17 -3.80 5.51 -3.91
C LEU A 17 -4.59 6.79 -4.24
N ASN A 18 -4.30 7.90 -3.55
CA ASN A 18 -4.99 9.18 -3.73
C ASN A 18 -6.50 8.99 -3.50
N GLU A 19 -7.33 9.59 -4.34
CA GLU A 19 -8.79 9.50 -4.27
C GLU A 19 -9.35 8.20 -4.89
N CYS A 20 -8.55 7.13 -5.04
CA CYS A 20 -9.10 5.85 -5.45
C CYS A 20 -10.11 5.36 -4.40
N PRO A 21 -11.25 4.80 -4.83
CA PRO A 21 -12.27 4.33 -3.92
C PRO A 21 -11.79 3.13 -3.09
N ASP A 22 -12.42 2.88 -1.95
CA ASP A 22 -12.09 1.75 -1.06
C ASP A 22 -12.11 0.40 -1.78
N ASP A 23 -13.01 0.21 -2.75
CA ASP A 23 -13.05 -1.01 -3.56
C ASP A 23 -11.74 -1.26 -4.33
N TYR A 24 -11.05 -0.20 -4.75
CA TYR A 24 -9.74 -0.31 -5.38
C TYR A 24 -8.69 -0.82 -4.39
N TRP A 25 -8.73 -0.33 -3.14
CA TRP A 25 -7.88 -0.85 -2.07
C TRP A 25 -8.15 -2.34 -1.83
N LEU A 26 -9.42 -2.74 -1.75
CA LEU A 26 -9.80 -4.13 -1.53
C LEU A 26 -9.29 -5.05 -2.65
N SER A 27 -9.44 -4.64 -3.91
CA SER A 27 -8.89 -5.39 -5.06
C SER A 27 -7.37 -5.48 -4.99
N LEU A 28 -6.65 -4.38 -4.75
CA LEU A 28 -5.20 -4.39 -4.60
C LEU A 28 -4.76 -5.31 -3.45
N ALA A 29 -5.43 -5.24 -2.30
CA ALA A 29 -5.13 -6.06 -1.14
C ALA A 29 -5.41 -7.55 -1.37
N GLU A 30 -6.34 -7.89 -2.28
CA GLU A 30 -6.54 -9.28 -2.72
C GLU A 30 -5.45 -9.74 -3.68
N ASP A 31 -5.05 -8.90 -4.63
CA ASP A 31 -4.01 -9.22 -5.60
C ASP A 31 -2.66 -9.45 -4.93
N LEU A 32 -2.29 -8.60 -3.96
CA LEU A 32 -1.08 -8.79 -3.15
C LEU A 32 -1.07 -10.16 -2.45
N VAL A 33 -2.22 -10.63 -1.97
CA VAL A 33 -2.31 -11.91 -1.26
C VAL A 33 -2.32 -13.09 -2.23
N LYS A 34 -3.13 -13.01 -3.29
CA LYS A 34 -3.37 -14.12 -4.22
C LYS A 34 -2.25 -14.32 -5.22
N HIS A 35 -1.63 -13.23 -5.69
CA HIS A 35 -0.68 -13.25 -6.80
C HIS A 35 0.74 -12.96 -6.36
N GLU A 36 0.93 -12.08 -5.37
CA GLU A 36 2.27 -11.66 -4.92
C GLU A 36 2.73 -12.37 -3.62
N GLY A 37 1.93 -13.30 -3.10
CA GLY A 37 2.31 -14.16 -1.97
C GLY A 37 2.39 -13.47 -0.61
N PHE A 38 1.78 -12.30 -0.46
CA PHE A 38 1.71 -11.62 0.83
C PHE A 38 0.69 -12.24 1.78
N LYS A 39 0.93 -12.05 3.07
CA LYS A 39 -0.02 -12.26 4.15
C LYS A 39 -0.38 -10.92 4.77
N ARG A 40 -1.63 -10.72 5.13
CA ARG A 40 -2.06 -9.56 5.92
C ARG A 40 -1.55 -9.69 7.35
N VAL A 41 -1.03 -8.60 7.92
CA VAL A 41 -0.44 -8.56 9.26
C VAL A 41 -0.93 -7.33 10.04
N GLY A 42 -1.11 -7.52 11.34
CA GLY A 42 -1.72 -6.53 12.22
C GLY A 42 -3.24 -6.61 12.25
N SER A 43 -3.87 -5.62 12.87
CA SER A 43 -5.32 -5.47 12.96
C SER A 43 -5.75 -4.17 12.30
N PRO A 44 -6.90 -4.15 11.61
CA PRO A 44 -7.44 -2.89 11.12
C PRO A 44 -7.77 -1.96 12.28
N VAL A 45 -7.57 -0.66 12.08
CA VAL A 45 -7.97 0.40 13.01
C VAL A 45 -9.12 1.18 12.38
N PHE A 46 -10.25 1.20 13.07
CA PHE A 46 -11.46 1.88 12.61
C PHE A 46 -11.55 3.25 13.29
N GLY A 47 -11.52 4.31 12.48
CA GLY A 47 -11.88 5.67 12.84
C GLY A 47 -13.39 5.90 12.72
N PHE A 48 -13.80 7.18 12.77
CA PHE A 48 -15.21 7.54 12.67
C PHE A 48 -15.70 7.40 11.22
N ASP A 49 -14.91 7.89 10.27
CA ASP A 49 -15.21 7.84 8.84
C ASP A 49 -14.15 7.07 8.02
N GLU A 50 -13.02 6.71 8.65
CA GLU A 50 -11.85 6.15 7.97
C GLU A 50 -11.41 4.80 8.56
N THR A 51 -10.84 3.94 7.72
CA THR A 51 -10.25 2.67 8.17
C THR A 51 -8.79 2.61 7.76
N ILE A 52 -7.90 2.39 8.72
CA ILE A 52 -6.53 1.97 8.42
C ILE A 52 -6.55 0.45 8.34
N HIS A 53 -6.33 -0.08 7.14
CA HIS A 53 -6.28 -1.51 6.90
C HIS A 53 -4.97 -2.14 7.40
N GLN A 54 -4.94 -3.47 7.42
CA GLN A 54 -3.77 -4.26 7.80
C GLN A 54 -2.61 -4.03 6.83
N GLY A 55 -1.39 -4.10 7.35
CA GLY A 55 -0.18 -4.17 6.52
C GLY A 55 -0.04 -5.53 5.85
N PHE A 56 1.05 -5.70 5.11
CA PHE A 56 1.35 -6.90 4.34
C PHE A 56 2.77 -7.37 4.62
N THR A 57 2.98 -8.69 4.65
CA THR A 57 4.33 -9.27 4.73
C THR A 57 4.47 -10.48 3.83
N CYS A 58 5.61 -10.61 3.18
CA CYS A 58 6.04 -11.82 2.48
C CYS A 58 7.33 -12.34 3.14
N ALA A 59 7.98 -13.34 2.53
CA ALA A 59 9.23 -13.88 3.06
C ALA A 59 10.41 -12.90 3.00
N GLN A 60 10.33 -11.89 2.13
CA GLN A 60 11.45 -11.00 1.82
C GLN A 60 11.35 -9.63 2.51
N PHE A 61 10.15 -9.10 2.67
CA PHE A 61 9.92 -7.77 3.23
C PHE A 61 8.48 -7.60 3.73
N SER A 62 8.23 -6.44 4.35
CA SER A 62 6.90 -6.00 4.78
C SER A 62 6.55 -4.65 4.16
N LEU A 63 5.25 -4.39 4.05
CA LEU A 63 4.66 -3.13 3.64
C LEU A 63 3.67 -2.70 4.73
N ALA A 64 3.85 -1.48 5.23
CA ALA A 64 2.86 -0.88 6.12
C ALA A 64 1.70 -0.33 5.29
N ALA A 65 0.47 -0.54 5.76
CA ALA A 65 -0.71 0.11 5.21
C ALA A 65 -1.07 1.31 6.09
N GLY A 66 -1.54 2.39 5.46
CA GLY A 66 -1.98 3.58 6.17
C GLY A 66 -3.04 4.35 5.40
N TRP A 67 -3.57 5.37 6.05
CA TRP A 67 -4.52 6.31 5.47
C TRP A 67 -4.15 7.73 5.87
N ASP A 68 -4.27 8.69 4.97
CA ASP A 68 -4.18 10.11 5.28
C ASP A 68 -5.21 10.93 4.50
N THR A 69 -5.53 12.12 5.02
CA THR A 69 -6.59 12.98 4.46
C THR A 69 -6.27 13.57 3.09
N TRP A 70 -5.00 13.54 2.66
CA TRP A 70 -4.59 14.12 1.38
C TRP A 70 -4.59 13.10 0.26
N PHE A 71 -4.21 11.86 0.56
CA PHE A 71 -3.93 10.83 -0.43
C PHE A 71 -4.68 9.52 -0.17
N GLY A 72 -5.60 9.49 0.79
CA GLY A 72 -6.37 8.30 1.14
C GLY A 72 -5.46 7.16 1.59
N HIS A 73 -5.78 5.94 1.13
CA HIS A 73 -4.99 4.75 1.46
C HIS A 73 -3.61 4.79 0.82
N TYR A 74 -2.62 4.22 1.50
CA TYR A 74 -1.28 4.07 0.95
C TYR A 74 -0.58 2.81 1.45
N LEU A 75 0.42 2.39 0.68
CA LEU A 75 1.42 1.41 1.10
C LEU A 75 2.76 2.12 1.31
N LEU A 76 3.40 1.84 2.44
CA LEU A 76 4.71 2.37 2.81
C LEU A 76 5.72 1.24 2.87
N SER A 77 6.82 1.43 2.15
CA SER A 77 7.99 0.57 2.23
C SER A 77 8.85 0.92 3.45
N GLU A 78 9.46 -0.11 4.04
CA GLU A 78 10.43 -0.02 5.13
C GLU A 78 11.79 -0.61 4.75
N SER A 79 12.01 -0.92 3.46
CA SER A 79 13.26 -1.51 2.98
C SER A 79 13.50 -1.28 1.49
N ALA A 80 14.77 -1.36 1.06
CA ALA A 80 15.10 -1.23 -0.36
C ALA A 80 14.45 -2.32 -1.25
N ALA A 81 14.23 -3.53 -0.71
CA ALA A 81 13.54 -4.59 -1.45
C ALA A 81 12.05 -4.26 -1.67
N ALA A 82 11.40 -3.71 -0.65
CA ALA A 82 10.03 -3.22 -0.74
C ALA A 82 9.92 -2.00 -1.68
N ASP A 83 10.94 -1.14 -1.74
CA ASP A 83 10.98 -0.02 -2.70
C ASP A 83 10.94 -0.51 -4.14
N VAL A 84 11.80 -1.48 -4.49
CA VAL A 84 11.83 -2.07 -5.83
C VAL A 84 10.47 -2.67 -6.18
N PHE A 85 9.82 -3.35 -5.22
CA PHE A 85 8.49 -3.89 -5.41
C PHE A 85 7.44 -2.80 -5.67
N LEU A 86 7.37 -1.75 -4.84
CA LEU A 86 6.40 -0.67 -5.01
C LEU A 86 6.58 0.08 -6.34
N GLN A 87 7.83 0.22 -6.80
CA GLN A 87 8.11 0.81 -8.10
C GLN A 87 7.59 -0.06 -9.26
N ALA A 88 7.78 -1.38 -9.17
CA ALA A 88 7.25 -2.31 -10.17
C ALA A 88 5.72 -2.33 -10.19
N LEU A 89 5.09 -2.39 -9.00
CA LEU A 89 3.64 -2.33 -8.84
C LEU A 89 3.05 -1.04 -9.46
N PHE A 90 3.68 0.11 -9.18
CA PHE A 90 3.26 1.37 -9.76
C PHE A 90 3.33 1.37 -11.29
N HIS A 91 4.39 0.82 -11.87
CA HIS A 91 4.50 0.70 -13.33
C HIS A 91 3.42 -0.21 -13.92
N GLN A 92 3.10 -1.35 -13.28
CA GLN A 92 2.05 -2.27 -13.74
C GLN A 92 0.67 -1.61 -13.76
N LEU A 93 0.35 -0.79 -12.75
CA LEU A 93 -0.95 -0.13 -12.62
C LEU A 93 -1.08 1.18 -13.42
N SER A 94 0.02 1.66 -14.00
CA SER A 94 0.05 2.90 -14.78
C SER A 94 -0.17 2.69 -16.29
N VAL A 95 -0.22 1.44 -16.75
CA VAL A 95 -0.44 1.04 -18.15
C VAL A 95 -1.91 1.14 -18.53
#